data_AF-A0A8H3MHW2-F1
#
_entry.id   AF-A0A8H3MHW2-F1
#
_cell.length_a   1.000
_cell.length_b   1.000
_cell.length_c   1.000
_cell.angle_alpha   90.00
_cell.angle_beta   90.00
_cell.angle_gamma   90.00
#
_symmetry.space_group_name_H-M   'P 1'
#
loop_
_entity.id
_entity.type
_entity.pdbx_description
1 polymer ?
#
loop_
_entity_poly.entity_id
_entity_poly.type
_entity_poly.pdbx_seq_one_letter_code
_entity_poly.pdbx_strand_id
1 'polypeptide(L)'
;MSKTPCSVLNSKIRGKKVYLPDDDESLISTALSLVWTKTDKKIDSCTFEQDRVRMSYKKNEGRIYFDLEESLSNFTFIDKF
;
A
#
# COMPACT_ATOMS: atom_id res chain seq x y z
N MET A 1 -12.20 -28.21 5.36
CA MET A 1 -12.08 -26.92 4.63
C MET A 1 -10.64 -26.73 4.20
N SER A 2 -10.38 -26.76 2.88
CA SER A 2 -9.05 -26.51 2.31
C SER A 2 -8.71 -25.03 2.42
N LYS A 3 -7.63 -24.70 3.13
CA LYS A 3 -7.11 -23.33 3.18
C LYS A 3 -6.62 -22.94 1.78
N THR A 4 -7.15 -21.86 1.21
CA THR A 4 -6.65 -21.32 -0.05
C THR A 4 -5.19 -20.89 0.13
N PRO A 5 -4.32 -21.00 -0.89
CA PRO A 5 -2.89 -20.65 -0.78
C PRO A 5 -2.66 -19.24 -0.21
N CYS A 6 -3.55 -18.29 -0.55
CA CYS A 6 -3.53 -16.92 -0.04
C CYS A 6 -3.77 -16.84 1.47
N SER A 7 -4.67 -17.66 2.04
CA SER A 7 -4.91 -17.68 3.50
C SER A 7 -3.72 -18.21 4.28
N VAL A 8 -2.96 -19.16 3.70
CA VAL A 8 -1.73 -19.68 4.29
C VAL A 8 -0.63 -18.63 4.24
N LEU A 9 -0.48 -17.91 3.13
CA LEU A 9 0.48 -16.80 2.99
C LEU A 9 0.16 -15.64 3.94
N ASN A 10 -1.09 -15.18 3.98
CA ASN A 10 -1.51 -14.06 4.84
C ASN A 10 -1.35 -14.39 6.33
N SER A 11 -1.56 -15.65 6.73
CA SER A 11 -1.30 -16.10 8.12
C SER A 11 0.19 -16.14 8.49
N LYS A 12 1.09 -16.33 7.51
CA LYS A 12 2.54 -16.30 7.72
C LYS A 12 3.13 -14.89 7.76
N ILE A 13 2.41 -13.90 7.23
CA ILE A 13 2.81 -12.49 7.18
C ILE A 13 2.22 -11.72 8.37
N ARG A 14 1.04 -12.11 8.86
CA ARG A 14 0.42 -11.51 10.06
C ARG A 14 1.33 -11.73 11.29
N GLY A 15 2.12 -10.71 11.62
CA GLY A 15 3.08 -10.72 12.73
C GLY A 15 4.56 -10.81 12.33
N LYS A 16 4.88 -11.02 11.06
CA LYS A 16 6.26 -10.84 10.57
C LYS A 16 6.47 -9.37 10.24
N LYS A 17 7.44 -8.72 10.90
CA LYS A 17 7.96 -7.43 10.44
C LYS A 17 8.53 -7.63 9.04
N VAL A 18 7.90 -7.00 8.05
CA VAL A 18 8.55 -6.77 6.76
C VAL A 18 9.65 -5.74 7.05
N TYR A 19 10.89 -6.07 6.72
CA TYR A 19 11.97 -5.10 6.81
C TYR A 19 11.85 -4.18 5.60
N LEU A 20 11.50 -2.93 5.85
CA LEU A 20 11.61 -1.86 4.88
C LEU A 20 12.91 -1.11 5.20
N PRO A 21 13.74 -0.77 4.20
CA PRO A 21 14.79 0.22 4.39
C PRO A 21 14.24 1.50 5.02
N ASP A 22 15.04 2.16 5.87
CA ASP A 22 14.60 3.37 6.58
C ASP A 22 14.09 4.48 5.63
N ASP A 23 14.72 4.58 4.45
CA ASP A 23 14.31 5.51 3.39
C ASP A 23 12.89 5.21 2.86
N ASP A 24 12.58 3.93 2.63
CA ASP A 24 11.26 3.50 2.15
C ASP A 24 10.19 3.71 3.22
N GLU A 25 10.50 3.45 4.50
CA GLU A 25 9.60 3.72 5.62
C GLU A 25 9.29 5.22 5.74
N SER A 26 10.31 6.07 5.59
CA SER A 26 10.17 7.53 5.60
C SER A 26 9.26 8.01 4.47
N LEU A 27 9.46 7.51 3.24
CA LEU A 27 8.63 7.86 2.08
C LEU A 27 7.17 7.49 2.29
N ILE A 28 6.89 6.28 2.78
CA ILE A 28 5.53 5.82 3.08
C ILE A 28 4.90 6.69 4.18
N SER A 29 5.65 6.97 5.24
CA SER A 29 5.20 7.82 6.35
C SER A 29 4.86 9.23 5.89
N THR A 30 5.71 9.85 5.07
CA THR A 30 5.47 11.18 4.49
C THR A 30 4.23 11.19 3.60
N ALA A 31 4.06 10.18 2.74
CA ALA A 31 2.89 10.09 1.85
C ALA A 31 1.58 9.97 2.64
N LEU A 32 1.53 9.11 3.66
CA LEU A 32 0.35 8.94 4.51
C LEU A 32 0.04 10.21 5.33
N SER A 33 1.08 10.88 5.85
CA SER A 33 0.94 12.15 6.58
C SER A 33 0.39 13.27 5.70
N LEU A 34 0.85 13.34 4.44
CA LEU A 34 0.34 14.30 3.46
C LEU A 34 -1.16 14.07 3.22
N VAL A 35 -1.58 12.82 3.01
CA VAL A 35 -2.99 12.52 2.76
C VAL A 35 -3.85 12.85 3.98
N TRP A 36 -3.41 12.50 5.19
CA TRP A 36 -4.11 12.93 6.40
C TRP A 36 -4.26 14.46 6.41
N THR A 37 -3.16 15.20 6.29
CA THR A 37 -3.16 16.66 6.38
C THR A 37 -4.06 17.32 5.33
N LYS A 38 -4.10 16.79 4.10
CA LYS A 38 -4.92 17.34 3.01
C LYS A 38 -6.40 17.01 3.12
N THR A 39 -6.73 15.85 3.69
CA THR A 39 -8.12 15.37 3.77
C THR A 39 -8.77 15.68 5.11
N ASP A 40 -7.97 16.08 6.10
CA ASP A 40 -8.35 16.21 7.52
C ASP A 40 -9.03 14.96 8.08
N LYS A 41 -8.65 13.79 7.54
CA LYS A 41 -9.22 12.50 7.90
C LYS A 41 -8.13 11.51 8.23
N LYS A 42 -8.31 10.79 9.33
CA LYS A 42 -7.39 9.75 9.74
C LYS A 42 -7.63 8.50 8.89
N ILE A 43 -6.57 8.00 8.28
CA ILE A 43 -6.59 6.78 7.49
C ILE A 43 -6.78 5.58 8.42
N ASP A 44 -7.78 4.76 8.12
CA ASP A 44 -8.04 3.48 8.81
C ASP A 44 -7.40 2.31 8.06
N SER A 45 -7.55 2.31 6.72
CA SER A 45 -6.93 1.30 5.87
C SER A 45 -6.55 1.86 4.50
N CYS A 46 -5.46 1.33 3.95
CA CYS A 46 -4.99 1.55 2.59
C CYS A 46 -4.94 0.19 1.88
N THR A 47 -5.66 0.03 0.77
CA THR A 47 -5.78 -1.24 0.04
C THR A 47 -5.43 -1.02 -1.42
N PHE A 48 -4.52 -1.85 -1.93
CA PHE A 48 -4.20 -1.92 -3.36
C PHE A 48 -5.26 -2.79 -4.06
N GLU A 49 -5.99 -2.20 -4.99
CA GLU A 49 -7.03 -2.80 -5.82
C GLU A 49 -6.62 -2.70 -7.29
N GLN A 50 -5.89 -3.70 -7.78
CA GLN A 50 -5.35 -3.73 -9.15
C GLN A 50 -4.44 -2.52 -9.44
N ASP A 51 -4.89 -1.60 -10.29
CA ASP A 51 -4.26 -0.37 -10.74
C ASP A 51 -4.58 0.83 -9.85
N ARG A 52 -5.39 0.63 -8.80
CA ARG A 52 -5.86 1.70 -7.92
C ARG A 52 -5.51 1.43 -6.48
N VAL A 53 -5.38 2.51 -5.72
CA VAL A 53 -5.37 2.45 -4.26
C VAL A 53 -6.69 2.98 -3.74
N ARG A 54 -7.32 2.18 -2.88
CA ARG A 54 -8.46 2.59 -2.07
C ARG A 54 -7.97 2.94 -0.68
N MET A 55 -8.18 4.19 -0.28
CA MET A 55 -7.95 4.64 1.08
C MET A 55 -9.29 4.83 1.80
N SER A 56 -9.47 4.14 2.91
CA SER A 56 -10.67 4.23 3.75
C SER A 56 -10.34 4.95 5.05
N TYR A 57 -11.24 5.85 5.45
CA TYR A 57 -11.16 6.56 6.72
C TYR A 57 -11.97 5.82 7.80
N LYS A 58 -12.12 6.43 8.98
CA LYS A 58 -12.95 5.84 10.03
C LYS A 58 -14.39 5.64 9.53
N LYS A 59 -15.12 4.76 10.22
CA LYS A 59 -16.51 4.44 9.91
C LYS A 59 -17.32 5.72 9.68
N ASN A 60 -17.98 5.80 8.51
CA ASN A 60 -18.79 6.92 8.03
C ASN A 60 -18.03 8.17 7.54
N GLU A 61 -16.69 8.19 7.48
CA GLU A 61 -15.92 9.31 6.94
C GLU A 61 -15.66 9.20 5.42
N GLY A 62 -16.08 8.09 4.82
CA GLY A 62 -15.98 7.82 3.39
C GLY A 62 -14.66 7.16 2.97
N ARG A 63 -14.36 7.24 1.68
CA ARG A 63 -13.19 6.64 1.04
C ARG A 63 -12.76 7.47 -0.17
N ILE A 64 -11.48 7.43 -0.49
CA ILE A 64 -10.93 8.01 -1.72
C ILE A 64 -10.24 6.92 -2.55
N TYR A 65 -10.16 7.17 -3.85
CA TYR A 65 -9.45 6.34 -4.80
C TYR A 65 -8.43 7.21 -5.53
N PHE A 66 -7.27 6.65 -5.80
CA PHE A 66 -6.28 7.24 -6.70
C PHE A 66 -5.63 6.13 -7.52
N ASP A 67 -5.38 6.42 -8.79
CA ASP A 67 -4.67 5.50 -9.68
C ASP A 67 -3.19 5.47 -9.27
N LEU A 68 -2.57 4.29 -9.35
CA LEU A 68 -1.12 4.18 -9.23
C LEU A 68 -0.51 4.50 -10.59
N GLU A 69 0.15 5.65 -10.69
CA GLU A 69 1.06 5.86 -11.80
C GLU A 69 2.27 4.93 -11.64
N GLU A 70 2.32 3.87 -12.45
CA GLU A 70 3.57 3.16 -12.68
C GLU A 70 4.52 4.10 -13.43
N SER A 71 5.38 4.78 -12.67
CA SER A 71 6.56 5.43 -13.24
C SER A 71 7.45 4.36 -13.86
N LEU A 72 7.33 4.15 -15.18
CA LEU A 72 8.23 3.30 -15.97
C LEU A 72 9.69 3.77 -15.91
N SER A 73 9.92 4.99 -15.42
CA SER A 73 11.23 5.65 -15.29
C SER A 73 12.23 4.92 -14.39
N ASN A 74 11.76 4.01 -13.52
CA ASN A 74 12.62 3.30 -12.55
C ASN A 74 12.99 1.87 -12.97
N PHE A 75 12.52 1.39 -14.13
CA PHE A 75 12.88 0.07 -14.62
C PHE A 75 14.08 0.15 -15.56
N THR A 76 15.26 -0.21 -15.06
CA THR A 76 16.38 -0.54 -15.96
C THR A 76 16.09 -1.92 -16.55
N PHE A 77 15.64 -1.96 -17.81
CA PHE A 77 15.60 -3.22 -18.55
C PHE A 77 17.05 -3.68 -18.75
N ILE A 78 17.43 -4.75 -18.06
CA ILE A 78 18.69 -5.44 -18.35
C ILE A 78 18.41 -6.30 -19.58
N ASP A 79 18.75 -5.79 -20.76
CA ASP A 79 18.80 -6.62 -21.95
C ASP A 79 19.84 -7.72 -21.74
N LYS A 80 19.36 -8.96 -21.62
CA LYS A 80 20.21 -10.13 -21.81
C LYS A 80 20.28 -10.41 -23.30
N PHE A 81 21.41 -10.02 -23.91
CA PHE A 81 21.86 -10.55 -25.18
C PHE A 81 22.19 -12.04 -25.07
#